data_AF-A0A533Y2M6-F1
#
_entry.id   AF-A0A533Y2M6-F1
#
_cell.length_a   1.000
_cell.length_b   1.000
_cell.length_c   1.000
_cell.angle_alpha   90.00
_cell.angle_beta   90.00
_cell.angle_gamma   90.00
#
_symmetry.space_group_name_H-M   'P 1'
#
loop_
_entity.id
_entity.type
_entity.pdbx_description
1 polymer ?
#
loop_
_entity_poly.entity_id
_entity_poly.type
_entity_poly.pdbx_seq_one_letter_code
_entity_poly.pdbx_strand_id
1 'polypeptide(L)'
;MHDTVVYPARPSEMLEMPLTLAQSTALSKLADHVADFLPGKPHPFADQGISFAGVAASLGLAKFWRNGSKLPSICQLLSLTLDQRPATFCALLIQVVQRGIVYRLNKGQPITREHIEELNKLISSVGYKIPDLYDPKFLDSLPRRKDPSGESAEVIGAELETLKQGLVGLASLAPQERGYRFEKVLADLFEAFKLAPRGAFQLIGEQIDGSFELEAETYLVEARWQNEQMGQEALLVFSGKVSGKAKW
;
A
#
# COMPACT_ATOMS: atom_id res chain seq x y z
N MET A 1 -13.63 -39.94 5.06
CA MET A 1 -12.25 -40.06 5.57
C MET A 1 -11.64 -38.68 5.47
N HIS A 2 -11.32 -38.04 6.60
CA HIS A 2 -10.73 -36.69 6.62
C HIS A 2 -9.21 -36.87 6.55
N ASP A 3 -8.63 -36.62 5.37
CA ASP A 3 -7.18 -36.54 5.21
C ASP A 3 -6.66 -35.32 5.94
N THR A 4 -5.91 -35.55 7.02
CA THR A 4 -5.20 -34.51 7.74
C THR A 4 -3.99 -34.14 6.89
N VAL A 5 -4.04 -32.99 6.22
CA VAL A 5 -2.91 -32.45 5.47
C VAL A 5 -1.78 -32.11 6.44
N VAL A 6 -0.80 -32.99 6.54
CA VAL A 6 0.44 -32.77 7.28
C VAL A 6 1.34 -31.89 6.41
N TYR A 7 1.41 -30.60 6.75
CA TYR A 7 2.38 -29.68 6.17
C TYR A 7 3.79 -30.13 6.60
N PRO A 8 4.81 -30.14 5.72
CA PRO A 8 6.15 -30.58 6.08
C PRO A 8 6.67 -29.68 7.21
N ALA A 9 6.75 -30.27 8.41
CA ALA A 9 7.33 -29.63 9.57
C ALA A 9 8.83 -29.42 9.31
N ARG A 10 9.37 -28.29 9.78
CA ARG A 10 10.83 -28.15 9.91
C ARG A 10 11.37 -29.34 10.72
N PRO A 11 12.57 -29.85 10.40
CA PRO A 11 13.21 -30.90 11.20
C PRO A 11 13.22 -30.51 12.68
N SER A 12 12.94 -31.47 13.58
CA SER A 12 12.80 -31.25 15.03
C SER A 12 13.99 -30.54 15.68
N GLU A 13 15.17 -30.58 15.07
CA GLU A 13 16.38 -29.89 15.54
C GLU A 13 16.38 -28.37 15.28
N MET A 14 15.50 -27.85 14.41
CA MET A 14 15.38 -26.42 14.10
C MET A 14 14.28 -25.68 14.89
N LEU A 15 13.60 -26.38 15.80
CA LEU A 15 12.42 -25.87 16.53
C LEU A 15 12.75 -25.02 17.77
N GLU A 16 14.03 -24.95 18.19
CA GLU A 16 14.49 -24.12 19.32
C GLU A 16 15.40 -22.95 18.93
N MET A 17 15.54 -22.65 17.64
CA MET A 17 16.37 -21.53 17.19
C MET A 17 15.53 -20.27 16.96
N PRO A 18 15.96 -19.09 17.48
CA PRO A 18 15.29 -17.83 17.19
C PRO A 18 15.29 -17.57 15.68
N LEU A 19 14.27 -16.85 15.21
CA LEU A 19 14.13 -16.50 13.79
C LEU A 19 15.41 -15.88 13.23
N THR A 20 15.89 -16.43 12.12
CA THR A 20 17.05 -15.86 11.42
C THR A 20 16.75 -14.47 10.89
N LEU A 21 17.77 -13.63 10.68
CA LEU A 21 17.58 -12.30 10.07
C LEU A 21 16.88 -12.39 8.71
N ALA A 22 17.23 -13.39 7.90
CA ALA A 22 16.59 -13.64 6.62
C ALA A 22 15.08 -13.95 6.76
N GLN A 23 14.71 -14.76 7.75
CA GLN A 23 13.30 -15.05 8.04
C GLN A 23 12.56 -13.82 8.54
N SER A 24 13.17 -13.00 9.40
CA SER A 24 12.58 -11.75 9.88
C SER A 24 12.33 -10.76 8.73
N THR A 25 13.28 -10.62 7.79
CA THR A 25 13.09 -9.80 6.58
C THR A 25 11.98 -10.36 5.69
N ALA A 26 11.94 -11.68 5.47
CA ALA A 26 10.91 -12.34 4.68
C ALA A 26 9.51 -12.16 5.30
N LEU A 27 9.41 -12.28 6.63
CA LEU A 27 8.17 -12.04 7.37
C LEU A 27 7.70 -10.59 7.29
N SER A 28 8.62 -9.61 7.27
CA SER A 28 8.25 -8.21 7.07
C SER A 28 7.63 -7.99 5.69
N LYS A 29 8.21 -8.58 4.64
CA LYS A 29 7.66 -8.51 3.27
C LYS A 29 6.30 -9.23 3.18
N LEU A 30 6.19 -10.38 3.82
CA LEU A 30 4.94 -11.13 3.93
C LEU A 30 3.85 -10.30 4.63
N ALA A 31 4.19 -9.65 5.75
CA ALA A 31 3.29 -8.80 6.50
C ALA A 31 2.77 -7.62 5.67
N ASP A 32 3.68 -6.96 4.93
CA ASP A 32 3.35 -5.85 4.03
C ASP A 32 2.41 -6.30 2.91
N HIS A 33 2.74 -7.40 2.25
CA HIS A 33 1.94 -7.97 1.15
C HIS A 33 0.52 -8.34 1.55
N VAL A 34 0.31 -8.86 2.77
CA VAL A 34 -1.04 -9.20 3.25
C VAL A 34 -1.75 -8.04 3.93
N ALA A 35 -1.09 -6.90 4.16
CA ALA A 35 -1.62 -5.82 4.99
C ALA A 35 -2.92 -5.21 4.47
N ASP A 36 -3.17 -5.27 3.16
CA ASP A 36 -4.39 -4.79 2.51
C ASP A 36 -5.48 -5.87 2.39
N PHE A 37 -5.21 -7.13 2.75
CA PHE A 37 -6.19 -8.22 2.68
C PHE A 37 -7.30 -8.05 3.71
N LEU A 38 -6.97 -7.52 4.89
CA LEU A 38 -7.89 -7.32 6.00
C LEU A 38 -7.55 -6.05 6.78
N PRO A 39 -8.53 -5.43 7.47
CA PRO A 39 -8.22 -4.36 8.41
C PRO A 39 -7.51 -4.93 9.66
N GLY A 40 -6.72 -4.10 10.33
CA GLY A 40 -6.03 -4.51 11.56
C GLY A 40 -7.02 -4.86 12.68
N LYS A 41 -8.03 -4.00 12.87
CA LYS A 41 -9.15 -4.21 13.79
C LYS A 41 -10.47 -4.14 13.04
N PRO A 42 -11.49 -4.87 13.49
CA PRO A 42 -12.81 -4.76 12.91
C PRO A 42 -13.42 -3.39 13.26
N HIS A 43 -14.28 -2.87 12.39
CA HIS A 43 -15.08 -1.69 12.73
C HIS A 43 -16.04 -2.05 13.89
N PRO A 44 -16.36 -1.13 14.82
CA PRO A 44 -17.23 -1.42 15.97
C PRO A 44 -18.59 -2.05 15.62
N PHE A 45 -19.09 -1.76 14.42
CA PHE A 45 -20.38 -2.26 13.91
C PHE A 45 -20.25 -3.31 12.80
N ALA A 46 -19.04 -3.80 12.52
CA ALA A 46 -18.82 -4.85 11.52
C ALA A 46 -18.66 -6.22 12.17
N ASP A 47 -18.71 -7.26 11.34
CA ASP A 47 -18.30 -8.61 11.74
C ASP A 47 -16.87 -8.57 12.28
N GLN A 48 -16.72 -8.93 13.56
CA GLN A 48 -15.46 -8.90 14.29
C GLN A 48 -14.45 -9.89 13.70
N GLY A 49 -14.92 -10.92 12.99
CA GLY A 49 -14.10 -11.89 12.28
C GLY A 49 -13.34 -11.31 11.09
N ILE A 50 -13.81 -10.23 10.46
CA ILE A 50 -13.20 -9.66 9.24
C ILE A 50 -12.10 -8.67 9.60
N SER A 51 -11.05 -9.16 10.27
CA SER A 51 -9.85 -8.41 10.63
C SER A 51 -8.69 -9.34 11.02
N PHE A 52 -7.46 -8.85 11.03
CA PHE A 52 -6.32 -9.61 11.55
C PHE A 52 -6.49 -9.99 13.03
N ALA A 53 -6.98 -9.06 13.86
CA ALA A 53 -7.31 -9.35 15.25
C ALA A 53 -8.35 -10.47 15.38
N GLY A 54 -9.40 -10.45 14.54
CA GLY A 54 -10.45 -11.47 14.51
C GLY A 54 -9.96 -12.84 14.03
N VAL A 55 -9.06 -12.88 13.04
CA VAL A 55 -8.41 -14.11 12.61
C VAL A 55 -7.54 -14.67 13.74
N ALA A 56 -6.70 -13.84 14.36
CA ALA A 56 -5.87 -14.23 15.48
C ALA A 56 -6.71 -14.79 16.63
N ALA A 57 -7.82 -14.14 16.99
CA ALA A 57 -8.73 -14.63 18.02
C ALA A 57 -9.32 -16.01 17.70
N SER A 58 -9.78 -16.23 16.47
CA SER A 58 -10.37 -17.51 16.06
C SER A 58 -9.39 -18.70 16.10
N LEU A 59 -8.08 -18.43 16.05
CA LEU A 59 -7.03 -19.44 16.11
C LEU A 59 -6.36 -19.54 17.49
N GLY A 60 -6.88 -18.84 18.51
CA GLY A 60 -6.26 -18.79 19.84
C GLY A 60 -4.94 -18.01 19.89
N LEU A 61 -4.68 -17.16 18.89
CA LEU A 61 -3.48 -16.33 18.74
C LEU A 61 -3.72 -14.88 19.17
N ALA A 62 -4.85 -14.56 19.80
CA ALA A 62 -5.19 -13.18 20.22
C ALA A 62 -4.07 -12.51 21.02
N LYS A 63 -3.35 -13.26 21.86
CA LYS A 63 -2.21 -12.77 22.65
C LYS A 63 -1.01 -12.29 21.81
N PHE A 64 -0.91 -12.71 20.54
CA PHE A 64 0.14 -12.28 19.62
C PHE A 64 -0.23 -11.00 18.87
N TRP A 65 -1.50 -10.59 18.92
CA TRP A 65 -1.95 -9.35 18.32
C TRP A 65 -1.67 -8.17 19.25
N ARG A 66 -0.82 -7.24 18.79
CA ARG A 66 -0.52 -6.00 19.51
C ARG A 66 -1.46 -4.87 19.08
N ASN A 67 -1.92 -4.08 20.05
CA ASN A 67 -2.64 -2.83 19.77
C ASN A 67 -1.64 -1.75 19.32
N GLY A 68 -1.88 -1.13 18.17
CA GLY A 68 -1.01 -0.09 17.59
C GLY A 68 -1.10 -0.04 16.06
N SER A 69 -0.01 0.40 15.42
CA SER A 69 0.11 0.46 13.96
C SER A 69 -0.09 -0.92 13.32
N LYS A 70 -0.87 -0.96 12.23
CA LYS A 70 -1.32 -2.20 11.58
C LYS A 70 -0.15 -3.11 11.16
N LEU A 71 0.79 -2.56 10.40
CA LEU A 71 1.89 -3.35 9.82
C LEU A 71 2.81 -3.98 10.89
N PRO A 72 3.29 -3.23 11.90
CA PRO A 72 4.00 -3.82 13.03
C PRO A 72 3.23 -4.93 13.76
N SER A 73 1.92 -4.76 13.95
CA SER A 73 1.08 -5.77 14.60
C SER A 73 0.94 -7.05 13.76
N ILE A 74 0.85 -6.94 12.43
CA ILE A 74 0.83 -8.11 11.53
C ILE A 74 2.20 -8.81 11.57
N CYS A 75 3.29 -8.06 11.45
CA CYS A 75 4.64 -8.62 11.50
C CYS A 75 4.89 -9.37 12.82
N GLN A 76 4.48 -8.80 13.95
CA GLN A 76 4.56 -9.45 15.25
C GLN A 76 3.68 -10.71 15.31
N LEU A 77 2.43 -10.63 14.84
CA LEU A 77 1.52 -11.79 14.80
C LEU A 77 2.15 -12.95 14.02
N LEU A 78 2.68 -12.68 12.82
CA LEU A 78 3.31 -13.71 11.99
C LEU A 78 4.58 -14.26 12.64
N SER A 79 5.44 -13.40 13.18
CA SER A 79 6.69 -13.79 13.84
C SER A 79 6.44 -14.67 15.07
N LEU A 80 5.56 -14.24 15.98
CA LEU A 80 5.23 -14.99 17.19
C LEU A 80 4.47 -16.29 16.87
N THR A 81 3.65 -16.31 15.82
CA THR A 81 2.99 -17.54 15.38
C THR A 81 4.00 -18.53 14.83
N LEU A 82 4.96 -18.07 14.01
CA LEU A 82 6.00 -18.91 13.45
C LEU A 82 6.92 -19.50 14.52
N ASP A 83 7.25 -18.69 15.52
CA ASP A 83 8.15 -19.03 16.63
C ASP A 83 7.46 -19.94 17.67
N GLN A 84 6.27 -19.57 18.14
CA GLN A 84 5.64 -20.22 19.30
C GLN A 84 4.51 -21.20 18.94
N ARG A 85 3.93 -21.09 17.74
CA ARG A 85 2.79 -21.90 17.29
C ARG A 85 2.90 -22.30 15.81
N PRO A 86 4.05 -22.85 15.34
CA PRO A 86 4.32 -23.07 13.92
C PRO A 86 3.27 -23.92 13.21
N ALA A 87 2.65 -24.88 13.91
CA ALA A 87 1.55 -25.71 13.40
C ALA A 87 0.32 -24.89 12.95
N THR A 88 0.13 -23.68 13.50
CA THR A 88 -0.99 -22.79 13.15
C THR A 88 -0.62 -21.71 12.14
N PHE A 89 0.66 -21.60 11.75
CA PHE A 89 1.13 -20.55 10.84
C PHE A 89 0.46 -20.62 9.46
N CYS A 90 0.37 -21.82 8.88
CA CYS A 90 -0.33 -22.01 7.60
C CYS A 90 -1.84 -21.74 7.74
N ALA A 91 -2.46 -22.20 8.83
CA ALA A 91 -3.87 -21.97 9.10
C ALA A 91 -4.20 -20.47 9.25
N LEU A 92 -3.30 -19.69 9.87
CA LEU A 92 -3.39 -18.24 9.98
C LEU A 92 -3.46 -17.59 8.58
N LEU A 93 -2.52 -17.93 7.70
CA LEU A 93 -2.48 -17.36 6.34
C LEU A 93 -3.69 -17.79 5.50
N ILE A 94 -4.14 -19.05 5.62
CA ILE A 94 -5.37 -19.52 4.98
C ILE A 94 -6.57 -18.69 5.42
N GLN A 95 -6.75 -18.47 6.73
CA GLN A 95 -7.86 -17.67 7.26
C GLN A 95 -7.78 -16.19 6.82
N VAL A 96 -6.58 -15.62 6.73
CA VAL A 96 -6.37 -14.27 6.19
C VAL A 96 -6.82 -14.21 4.73
N VAL A 97 -6.42 -15.17 3.89
CA VAL A 97 -6.83 -15.23 2.48
C VAL A 97 -8.34 -15.43 2.35
N GLN A 98 -8.92 -16.40 3.05
CA GLN A 98 -10.35 -16.72 2.97
C GLN A 98 -11.23 -15.52 3.33
N ARG A 99 -10.95 -14.85 4.45
CA ARG A 99 -11.69 -13.65 4.85
C ARG A 99 -11.37 -12.46 3.96
N GLY A 100 -10.12 -12.37 3.50
CA GLY A 100 -9.66 -11.32 2.59
C GLY A 100 -10.37 -11.35 1.25
N ILE A 101 -10.64 -12.53 0.67
CA ILE A 101 -11.37 -12.68 -0.59
C ILE A 101 -12.72 -11.96 -0.51
N VAL A 102 -13.49 -12.23 0.55
CA VAL A 102 -14.81 -11.62 0.76
C VAL A 102 -14.69 -10.12 1.06
N TYR A 103 -13.78 -9.74 1.95
CA TYR A 103 -13.59 -8.35 2.36
C TYR A 103 -13.22 -7.45 1.17
N ARG A 104 -12.21 -7.86 0.40
CA ARG A 104 -11.67 -7.10 -0.73
C ARG A 104 -12.62 -7.08 -1.91
N LEU A 105 -13.37 -8.16 -2.15
CA LEU A 105 -14.43 -8.18 -3.15
C LEU A 105 -15.51 -7.14 -2.82
N ASN A 106 -15.97 -7.06 -1.57
CA ASN A 106 -16.95 -6.07 -1.12
C ASN A 106 -16.44 -4.62 -1.18
N LYS A 107 -15.12 -4.42 -1.24
CA LYS A 107 -14.47 -3.10 -1.42
C LYS A 107 -14.18 -2.75 -2.89
N GLY A 108 -14.56 -3.61 -3.84
CA GLY A 108 -14.28 -3.40 -5.27
C GLY A 108 -12.81 -3.56 -5.65
N GLN A 109 -12.00 -4.19 -4.79
CA GLN A 109 -10.56 -4.38 -5.00
C GLN A 109 -10.19 -5.86 -4.76
N PRO A 110 -10.72 -6.82 -5.52
CA PRO A 110 -10.62 -8.24 -5.20
C PRO A 110 -9.18 -8.75 -5.12
N ILE A 111 -8.95 -9.80 -4.32
CA ILE A 111 -7.67 -10.53 -4.33
C ILE A 111 -7.51 -11.18 -5.70
N THR A 112 -6.39 -10.92 -6.38
CA THR A 112 -6.10 -11.49 -7.69
C THR A 112 -5.21 -12.73 -7.58
N ARG A 113 -5.13 -13.49 -8.68
CA ARG A 113 -4.18 -14.61 -8.81
C ARG A 113 -2.75 -14.20 -8.48
N GLU A 114 -2.31 -13.05 -8.98
CA GLU A 114 -0.96 -12.53 -8.81
C GLU A 114 -0.67 -12.20 -7.34
N HIS A 115 -1.66 -11.72 -6.58
CA HIS A 115 -1.51 -11.55 -5.14
C HIS A 115 -1.23 -12.89 -4.43
N ILE A 116 -1.92 -13.97 -4.83
CA ILE A 116 -1.71 -15.29 -4.24
C ILE A 116 -0.38 -15.91 -4.70
N GLU A 117 0.01 -15.73 -5.95
CA GLU A 117 1.30 -16.21 -6.46
C GLU A 117 2.48 -15.50 -5.76
N GLU A 118 2.38 -14.20 -5.51
CA GLU A 118 3.40 -13.46 -4.74
C GLU A 118 3.42 -13.88 -3.27
N LEU A 119 2.24 -14.07 -2.67
CA LEU A 119 2.11 -14.64 -1.31
C LEU A 119 2.82 -16.00 -1.22
N ASN A 120 2.62 -16.87 -2.21
CA ASN A 120 3.26 -18.19 -2.30
C ASN A 120 4.79 -18.11 -2.36
N LYS A 121 5.37 -17.17 -3.10
CA LYS A 121 6.83 -16.93 -3.13
C LYS A 121 7.34 -16.48 -1.76
N LEU A 122 6.64 -15.53 -1.12
CA LEU A 122 7.03 -15.01 0.19
C LEU A 122 6.95 -16.10 1.27
N ILE A 123 5.91 -16.93 1.29
CA ILE A 123 5.80 -18.07 2.21
C ILE A 123 6.94 -19.06 1.99
N SER A 124 7.30 -19.33 0.74
CA SER A 124 8.41 -20.23 0.39
C SER A 124 9.74 -19.72 0.92
N SER A 125 9.97 -18.39 0.88
CA SER A 125 11.18 -17.78 1.43
C SER A 125 11.30 -17.90 2.97
N VAL A 126 10.20 -18.12 3.68
CA VAL A 126 10.16 -18.39 5.13
C VAL A 126 10.31 -19.90 5.44
N GLY A 127 10.37 -20.73 4.40
CA GLY A 127 10.55 -22.19 4.47
C GLY A 127 9.24 -22.97 4.61
N TYR A 128 8.11 -22.40 4.16
CA TYR A 128 6.80 -23.06 4.20
C TYR A 128 6.20 -23.18 2.80
N LYS A 129 5.21 -24.07 2.66
CA LYS A 129 4.38 -24.17 1.46
C LYS A 129 2.96 -24.53 1.88
N ILE A 130 1.97 -23.83 1.33
CA ILE A 130 0.55 -24.05 1.65
C ILE A 130 -0.15 -24.64 0.42
N PRO A 131 -0.37 -25.98 0.32
CA PRO A 131 -0.91 -26.61 -0.89
C PRO A 131 -2.23 -26.00 -1.38
N ASP A 132 -3.13 -25.61 -0.48
CA ASP A 132 -4.41 -24.98 -0.82
C ASP A 132 -4.23 -23.70 -1.65
N LEU A 133 -3.15 -22.94 -1.43
CA LEU A 133 -2.83 -21.73 -2.19
C LEU A 133 -2.17 -22.01 -3.55
N TYR A 134 -1.81 -23.27 -3.83
CA TYR A 134 -1.29 -23.72 -5.12
C TYR A 134 -2.34 -24.54 -5.91
N ASP A 135 -3.53 -24.79 -5.35
CA ASP A 135 -4.58 -25.54 -6.04
C ASP A 135 -4.97 -24.83 -7.36
N PRO A 136 -4.82 -25.48 -8.52
CA PRO A 136 -5.20 -24.89 -9.80
C PRO A 136 -6.66 -24.44 -9.84
N LYS A 137 -7.59 -25.19 -9.23
CA LYS A 137 -9.01 -24.81 -9.19
C LYS A 137 -9.22 -23.52 -8.42
N PHE A 138 -8.48 -23.34 -7.33
CA PHE A 138 -8.52 -22.10 -6.57
C PHE A 138 -7.90 -20.95 -7.37
N LEU A 139 -6.69 -21.12 -7.90
CA LEU A 139 -5.99 -20.08 -8.65
C LEU A 139 -6.72 -19.64 -9.94
N ASP A 140 -7.42 -20.57 -10.59
CA ASP A 140 -8.22 -20.29 -11.79
C ASP A 140 -9.57 -19.64 -11.45
N SER A 141 -10.04 -19.75 -10.21
CA SER A 141 -11.26 -19.08 -9.73
C SER A 141 -11.05 -17.58 -9.41
N LEU A 142 -9.79 -17.17 -9.17
CA LEU A 142 -9.47 -15.80 -8.83
C LEU A 142 -9.47 -14.90 -10.07
N PRO A 143 -9.89 -13.64 -9.94
CA PRO A 143 -9.67 -12.68 -11.00
C PRO A 143 -8.17 -12.58 -11.25
N ARG A 144 -7.78 -12.59 -12.52
CA ARG A 144 -6.44 -12.13 -12.87
C ARG A 144 -6.46 -10.61 -12.79
N ARG A 145 -5.35 -10.02 -12.36
CA ARG A 145 -5.14 -8.60 -12.58
C ARG A 145 -5.35 -8.38 -14.08
N LYS A 146 -6.45 -7.70 -14.46
CA LYS A 146 -6.56 -7.11 -15.80
C LYS A 146 -5.29 -6.31 -15.94
N ASP A 147 -4.40 -6.71 -16.83
CA ASP A 147 -3.15 -6.02 -17.07
C ASP A 147 -3.46 -4.52 -17.21
N PRO A 148 -3.05 -3.66 -16.25
CA PRO A 148 -3.03 -2.23 -16.49
C PRO A 148 -1.91 -1.90 -17.49
N SER A 149 -1.06 -2.88 -17.83
CA SER A 149 0.07 -2.70 -18.72
C SER A 149 -0.34 -2.48 -20.19
N GLY A 150 -1.57 -2.83 -20.59
CA GLY A 150 -2.14 -2.46 -21.89
C GLY A 150 -2.92 -1.16 -21.82
N GLU A 151 -4.04 -1.14 -21.07
CA GLU A 151 -4.93 0.03 -21.02
C GLU A 151 -4.40 1.14 -20.11
N SER A 152 -3.80 0.88 -18.94
CA SER A 152 -3.29 1.95 -18.08
C SER A 152 -1.92 2.49 -18.52
N ALA A 153 -1.04 1.74 -19.18
CA ALA A 153 0.19 2.33 -19.70
C ALA A 153 -0.05 3.21 -20.94
N GLU A 154 -0.98 2.83 -21.83
CA GLU A 154 -1.42 3.70 -22.93
C GLU A 154 -2.27 4.87 -22.43
N VAL A 155 -3.19 4.67 -21.47
CA VAL A 155 -3.99 5.76 -20.89
C VAL A 155 -3.13 6.69 -20.06
N ILE A 156 -2.25 6.19 -19.18
CA ILE A 156 -1.29 7.03 -18.44
C ILE A 156 -0.31 7.68 -19.41
N GLY A 157 0.16 6.97 -20.45
CA GLY A 157 1.03 7.54 -21.48
C GLY A 157 0.36 8.66 -22.26
N ALA A 158 -0.91 8.48 -22.66
CA ALA A 158 -1.71 9.48 -23.34
C ALA A 158 -2.08 10.65 -22.41
N GLU A 159 -2.36 10.39 -21.13
CA GLU A 159 -2.65 11.39 -20.11
C GLU A 159 -1.38 12.20 -19.78
N LEU A 160 -0.21 11.55 -19.65
CA LEU A 160 1.08 12.23 -19.51
C LEU A 160 1.44 13.04 -20.75
N GLU A 161 1.19 12.54 -21.96
CA GLU A 161 1.46 13.31 -23.17
C GLU A 161 0.52 14.50 -23.27
N THR A 162 -0.75 14.36 -22.84
CA THR A 162 -1.70 15.47 -22.73
C THR A 162 -1.23 16.50 -21.69
N LEU A 163 -0.80 16.06 -20.51
CA LEU A 163 -0.26 16.93 -19.46
C LEU A 163 1.00 17.67 -19.93
N LYS A 164 1.90 16.97 -20.63
CA LYS A 164 3.11 17.55 -21.21
C LYS A 164 2.80 18.58 -22.28
N GLN A 165 1.87 18.29 -23.20
CA GLN A 165 1.43 19.26 -24.21
C GLN A 165 0.78 20.49 -23.54
N GLY A 166 -0.05 20.26 -22.52
CA GLY A 166 -0.63 21.31 -21.69
C GLY A 166 0.44 22.19 -21.06
N LEU A 167 1.45 21.58 -20.42
CA LEU A 167 2.57 22.26 -19.78
C LEU A 167 3.40 23.10 -20.75
N VAL A 168 3.76 22.53 -21.91
CA VAL A 168 4.54 23.23 -22.95
C VAL A 168 3.73 24.41 -23.52
N GLY A 169 2.43 24.24 -23.73
CA GLY A 169 1.53 25.28 -24.23
C GLY A 169 1.39 26.49 -23.28
N LEU A 170 1.72 26.33 -22.00
CA LEU A 170 1.64 27.42 -21.02
C LEU A 170 2.62 28.56 -21.35
N ALA A 171 3.76 28.27 -21.99
CA ALA A 171 4.81 29.25 -22.24
C ALA A 171 4.33 30.47 -23.06
N SER A 172 3.33 30.28 -23.93
CA SER A 172 2.75 31.33 -24.76
C SER A 172 1.62 32.14 -24.10
N LEU A 173 1.16 31.76 -22.91
CA LEU A 173 0.05 32.44 -22.23
C LEU A 173 0.51 33.71 -21.49
N ALA A 174 -0.44 34.61 -21.24
CA ALA A 174 -0.20 35.80 -20.41
C ALA A 174 0.11 35.42 -18.95
N PRO A 175 0.90 36.22 -18.20
CA PRO A 175 1.44 35.81 -16.89
C PRO A 175 0.42 35.30 -15.86
N GLN A 176 -0.72 35.97 -15.71
CA GLN A 176 -1.74 35.57 -14.73
C GLN A 176 -2.47 34.28 -15.13
N GLU A 177 -2.94 34.21 -16.36
CA GLU A 177 -3.60 33.01 -16.89
C GLU A 177 -2.65 31.80 -16.86
N ARG A 178 -1.37 32.02 -17.16
CA ARG A 178 -0.34 31.00 -17.11
C ARG A 178 -0.15 30.41 -15.71
N GLY A 179 -0.13 31.24 -14.68
CA GLY A 179 -0.02 30.78 -13.28
C GLY A 179 -1.17 29.86 -12.90
N TYR A 180 -2.40 30.32 -13.12
CA TYR A 180 -3.61 29.53 -12.85
C TYR A 180 -3.65 28.20 -13.61
N ARG A 181 -3.28 28.21 -14.90
CA ARG A 181 -3.21 26.99 -15.70
C ARG A 181 -2.11 26.05 -15.24
N PHE A 182 -0.99 26.58 -14.75
CA PHE A 182 0.11 25.78 -14.22
C PHE A 182 -0.28 25.07 -12.92
N GLU A 183 -0.98 25.75 -12.00
CA GLU A 183 -1.55 25.13 -10.80
C GLU A 183 -2.45 23.95 -11.16
N LYS A 184 -3.32 24.12 -12.17
CA LYS A 184 -4.20 23.05 -12.64
C LYS A 184 -3.40 21.86 -13.21
N VAL A 185 -2.38 22.10 -14.03
CA VAL A 185 -1.52 21.03 -14.57
C VAL A 185 -0.84 20.25 -13.44
N LEU A 186 -0.41 20.91 -12.37
CA LEU A 186 0.17 20.23 -11.20
C LEU A 186 -0.87 19.39 -10.45
N ALA A 187 -2.09 19.90 -10.25
CA ALA A 187 -3.16 19.13 -9.64
C ALA A 187 -3.52 17.88 -10.46
N ASP A 188 -3.67 18.03 -11.77
CA ASP A 188 -3.97 16.92 -12.69
C ASP A 188 -2.81 15.90 -12.72
N LEU A 189 -1.55 16.37 -12.63
CA LEU A 189 -0.38 15.50 -12.48
C LEU A 189 -0.45 14.69 -11.18
N PHE A 190 -0.68 15.32 -10.04
CA PHE A 190 -0.76 14.60 -8.76
C PHE A 190 -1.95 13.63 -8.72
N GLU A 191 -3.07 13.96 -9.36
CA GLU A 191 -4.22 13.07 -9.51
C GLU A 191 -3.89 11.84 -10.35
N ALA A 192 -3.20 12.01 -11.48
CA ALA A 192 -2.75 10.91 -12.33
C ALA A 192 -1.83 9.93 -11.58
N PHE A 193 -1.05 10.44 -10.62
CA PHE A 193 -0.21 9.63 -9.73
C PHE A 193 -0.91 9.18 -8.43
N LYS A 194 -2.21 9.47 -8.27
CA LYS A 194 -3.05 9.09 -7.13
C LYS A 194 -2.54 9.61 -5.78
N LEU A 195 -2.02 10.83 -5.77
CA LEU A 195 -1.47 11.49 -4.59
C LEU A 195 -2.51 12.35 -3.85
N ALA A 196 -3.80 12.07 -4.02
CA ALA A 196 -4.90 12.79 -3.36
C ALA A 196 -4.71 14.33 -3.30
N PRO A 197 -4.51 14.99 -4.45
CA PRO A 197 -4.24 16.43 -4.48
C PRO A 197 -5.42 17.23 -3.93
N ARG A 198 -5.08 18.37 -3.33
CA ARG A 198 -6.01 19.44 -2.97
C ARG A 198 -5.60 20.70 -3.72
N GLY A 199 -6.55 21.31 -4.42
CA GLY A 199 -6.33 22.61 -5.05
C GLY A 199 -6.12 23.73 -4.02
N ALA A 200 -5.87 24.94 -4.50
CA ALA A 200 -5.54 26.09 -3.66
C ALA A 200 -6.53 26.29 -2.49
N PHE A 201 -5.98 26.57 -1.30
CA PHE A 201 -6.75 26.77 -0.08
C PHE A 201 -6.12 27.84 0.81
N GLN A 202 -6.89 28.33 1.78
CA GLN A 202 -6.42 29.32 2.73
C GLN A 202 -6.18 28.69 4.11
N LEU A 203 -4.97 28.89 4.64
CA LEU A 203 -4.69 28.82 6.06
C LEU A 203 -4.87 30.24 6.62
N ILE A 204 -4.97 30.41 7.94
CA ILE A 204 -5.33 31.69 8.60
C ILE A 204 -4.55 32.88 8.00
N GLY A 205 -5.19 33.67 7.14
CA GLY A 205 -4.60 34.84 6.48
C GLY A 205 -3.62 34.58 5.33
N GLU A 206 -3.39 33.32 4.93
CA GLU A 206 -2.39 32.94 3.93
C GLU A 206 -2.94 31.94 2.90
N GLN A 207 -2.72 32.22 1.61
CA GLN A 207 -3.08 31.33 0.51
C GLN A 207 -1.93 30.36 0.20
N ILE A 208 -2.29 29.09 0.00
CA ILE A 208 -1.44 28.00 -0.47
C ILE A 208 -1.99 27.54 -1.82
N ASP A 209 -1.12 27.29 -2.78
CA ASP A 209 -1.46 26.92 -4.15
C ASP A 209 -2.00 25.48 -4.25
N GLY A 210 -1.60 24.59 -3.33
CA GLY A 210 -2.23 23.28 -3.17
C GLY A 210 -1.53 22.36 -2.16
N SER A 211 -1.95 21.10 -2.12
CA SER A 211 -1.26 20.04 -1.38
C SER A 211 -1.46 18.67 -2.02
N PHE A 212 -0.66 17.68 -1.63
CA PHE A 212 -0.85 16.27 -1.98
C PHE A 212 -0.40 15.36 -0.84
N GLU A 213 -0.83 14.10 -0.86
CA GLU A 213 -0.48 13.08 0.12
C GLU A 213 0.54 12.09 -0.47
N LEU A 214 1.64 11.89 0.24
CA LEU A 214 2.67 10.90 -0.11
C LEU A 214 3.10 10.20 1.18
N GLU A 215 3.06 8.87 1.19
CA GLU A 215 3.42 8.05 2.36
C GLU A 215 2.65 8.42 3.64
N ALA A 216 1.37 8.82 3.48
CA ALA A 216 0.50 9.31 4.55
C ALA A 216 0.90 10.66 5.18
N GLU A 217 1.87 11.36 4.60
CA GLU A 217 2.24 12.73 4.94
C GLU A 217 1.64 13.73 3.93
N THR A 218 1.23 14.91 4.41
CA THR A 218 0.72 15.98 3.54
C THR A 218 1.84 16.94 3.16
N TYR A 219 2.07 17.09 1.86
CA TYR A 219 3.03 18.03 1.29
C TYR A 219 2.30 19.25 0.76
N LEU A 220 2.70 20.44 1.21
CA LEU A 220 2.21 21.71 0.65
C LEU A 220 2.93 22.02 -0.67
N VAL A 221 2.17 22.56 -1.62
CA VAL A 221 2.67 22.93 -2.94
C VAL A 221 2.59 24.44 -3.07
N GLU A 222 3.72 25.04 -3.46
CA GLU A 222 3.78 26.41 -3.96
C GLU A 222 4.43 26.41 -5.34
N ALA A 223 3.76 27.03 -6.29
CA ALA A 223 4.12 26.95 -7.70
C ALA A 223 4.43 28.34 -8.25
N ARG A 224 5.59 28.47 -8.90
CA ARG A 224 5.96 29.71 -9.60
C ARG A 224 6.48 29.41 -11.00
N TRP A 225 5.84 30.00 -11.99
CA TRP A 225 6.31 29.95 -13.38
C TRP A 225 7.26 31.12 -13.69
N GLN A 226 8.38 30.84 -14.36
CA GLN A 226 9.27 31.82 -14.99
C GLN A 226 9.76 31.29 -16.34
N ASN A 227 9.80 32.14 -17.38
CA ASN A 227 10.32 31.76 -18.70
C ASN A 227 11.85 31.80 -18.75
N GLU A 228 12.44 32.80 -18.09
CA GLU A 228 13.88 32.95 -18.01
C GLU A 228 14.44 32.10 -16.88
N GLN A 229 15.68 31.64 -17.05
CA GLN A 229 16.36 30.88 -16.02
C GLN A 229 16.53 31.74 -14.77
N MET A 230 16.04 31.24 -13.64
CA MET A 230 16.12 31.96 -12.38
C MET A 230 17.53 31.84 -11.79
N GLY A 231 18.11 32.97 -11.39
CA GLY A 231 19.36 33.00 -10.64
C GLY A 231 19.21 32.41 -9.22
N GLN A 232 20.32 31.93 -8.65
CA GLN A 232 20.34 31.27 -7.34
C GLN A 232 19.77 32.13 -6.20
N GLU A 233 20.03 33.44 -6.20
CA GLU A 233 19.52 34.37 -5.18
C GLU A 233 17.99 34.40 -5.15
N ALA A 234 17.35 34.46 -6.32
CA ALA A 234 15.89 34.49 -6.42
C ALA A 234 15.25 33.15 -6.00
N LEU A 235 15.94 32.02 -6.25
CA LEU A 235 15.52 30.70 -5.76
C LEU A 235 15.61 30.60 -4.23
N LEU A 236 16.67 31.13 -3.62
CA LEU A 236 16.82 31.18 -2.16
C LEU A 236 15.74 32.03 -1.49
N VAL A 237 15.43 33.19 -2.07
CA VAL A 237 14.33 34.05 -1.60
C VAL A 237 12.99 33.30 -1.69
N PHE A 238 12.74 32.58 -2.78
CA PHE A 238 11.52 31.79 -2.93
C PHE A 238 11.46 30.65 -1.91
N SER A 239 12.55 29.88 -1.75
CA SER A 239 12.65 28.82 -0.76
C SER A 239 12.43 29.33 0.67
N GLY A 240 12.97 30.51 1.00
CA GLY A 240 12.75 31.14 2.31
C GLY A 240 11.29 31.49 2.56
N LYS A 241 10.58 31.99 1.54
CA LYS A 241 9.14 32.25 1.61
C LYS A 241 8.35 30.96 1.86
N VAL A 242 8.58 29.93 1.04
CA VAL A 242 7.91 28.62 1.16
C VAL A 242 8.17 27.98 2.54
N SER A 243 9.42 28.02 3.01
CA SER A 243 9.79 27.48 4.33
C SER A 243 9.17 28.26 5.49
N GLY A 244 8.87 29.55 5.30
CA GLY A 244 8.13 30.37 6.25
C GLY A 244 6.66 29.93 6.36
N LYS A 245 6.03 29.57 5.24
CA LYS A 245 4.64 29.06 5.19
C LYS A 245 4.48 27.68 5.83
N ALA A 246 5.54 26.87 5.79
CA ALA A 246 5.56 25.51 6.34
C ALA A 246 5.84 25.45 7.85
N LYS A 247 5.91 26.59 8.57
CA LYS A 247 5.99 26.61 10.03
C LYS A 247 4.59 26.73 10.62
N TRP A 248 4.03 25.58 10.98
CA TRP A 248 2.78 25.38 11.70
C TRP A 248 3.11 24.71 13.05
#